data_AF-H0GWG0-F1
#
_entry.id   AF-H0GWG0-F1
#
_cell.length_a   1.000
_cell.length_b   1.000
_cell.length_c   1.000
_cell.angle_alpha   90.00
_cell.angle_beta   90.00
_cell.angle_gamma   90.00
#
_symmetry.space_group_name_H-M   'P 1'
#
loop_
_entity.id
_entity.type
_entity.pdbx_description
1 polymer ?
#
loop_
_entity_poly.entity_id
_entity_poly.type
_entity_poly.pdbx_seq_one_letter_code
_entity_poly.pdbx_strand_id
1 'polypeptide(L)'
;MKPQILEFLNCLVDFILDNIPPRLENLHTSLKFLDICTELVVKSPRFELASNNYFYDKCVEQLSHVWCTLIEHIARDRIILLADNSSVWKTHMTRLQIYNEQSNGLLERPLQLFKSLDMSASSAAAGAAASSTSSSSSSPFQETIIYHHDTMTTNENNNNSGSTNDSAFN
;
A
#
# COMPACT_ATOMS: atom_id res chain seq x y z
N MET A 1 -30.43 13.19 22.75
CA MET A 1 -29.37 13.29 21.72
C MET A 1 -28.16 12.42 22.05
N LYS A 2 -27.54 12.54 23.23
CA LYS A 2 -26.35 11.73 23.58
C LYS A 2 -26.56 10.20 23.47
N PRO A 3 -27.64 9.59 23.99
CA PRO A 3 -27.87 8.15 23.84
C PRO A 3 -28.00 7.73 22.37
N GLN A 4 -28.69 8.52 21.56
CA GLN A 4 -28.89 8.24 20.13
C GLN A 4 -27.57 8.30 19.34
N ILE A 5 -26.68 9.24 19.68
CA ILE A 5 -25.36 9.33 19.06
C ILE A 5 -24.52 8.11 19.43
N LEU A 6 -24.55 7.68 20.69
CA LEU A 6 -23.81 6.48 21.11
C LEU A 6 -24.32 5.21 20.41
N GLU A 7 -25.64 5.05 20.32
CA GLU A 7 -26.25 3.95 19.58
C GLU A 7 -25.84 3.98 18.10
N PHE A 8 -25.89 5.16 17.46
CA PHE A 8 -25.42 5.34 16.10
C PHE A 8 -23.95 4.93 15.93
N LEU A 9 -23.04 5.40 16.79
CA LEU A 9 -21.61 5.09 16.71
C LEU A 9 -21.35 3.60 16.93
N ASN A 10 -22.05 2.95 17.85
CA ASN A 10 -21.93 1.51 18.08
C ASN A 10 -22.36 0.72 16.84
N CYS A 11 -23.54 1.03 16.29
CA CYS A 11 -24.04 0.39 15.07
C CYS A 11 -23.06 0.60 13.90
N LEU A 12 -22.52 1.81 13.76
CA LEU A 12 -21.59 2.12 12.68
C LEU A 12 -20.31 1.28 12.75
N VAL A 13 -19.77 1.07 13.95
CA VAL A 13 -18.58 0.22 14.16
C VAL A 13 -18.87 -1.22 13.72
N ASP A 14 -20.01 -1.77 14.09
CA ASP A 14 -20.41 -3.13 13.67
C ASP A 14 -20.47 -3.23 12.14
N PHE A 15 -21.08 -2.25 11.47
CA PHE A 15 -21.13 -2.19 10.01
C PHE A 15 -19.76 -2.04 9.36
N ILE A 16 -18.86 -1.24 9.93
CA ILE A 16 -17.49 -1.08 9.42
C ILE A 16 -16.76 -2.42 9.45
N LEU A 17 -16.83 -3.15 10.56
CA LEU A 17 -16.11 -4.40 10.71
C LEU A 17 -16.55 -5.46 9.68
N ASP A 18 -17.82 -5.46 9.27
CA ASP A 18 -18.32 -6.38 8.24
C ASP A 18 -17.97 -5.97 6.79
N ASN A 19 -17.59 -4.72 6.55
CA ASN A 19 -17.33 -4.18 5.21
C ASN A 19 -15.85 -3.84 4.97
N ILE A 20 -14.94 -4.41 5.77
CA ILE A 20 -13.50 -4.28 5.59
C ILE A 20 -12.83 -5.67 5.46
N PRO A 21 -11.63 -5.75 4.89
CA PRO A 21 -10.85 -6.99 4.89
C PRO A 21 -10.61 -7.52 6.31
N PRO A 22 -10.62 -8.84 6.54
CA PRO A 22 -10.73 -9.91 5.54
C PRO A 22 -12.17 -10.32 5.19
N ARG A 23 -13.20 -9.67 5.75
CA ARG A 23 -14.60 -10.06 5.53
C ARG A 23 -15.10 -9.68 4.13
N LEU A 24 -14.71 -8.50 3.67
CA LEU A 24 -14.98 -8.03 2.32
C LEU A 24 -13.66 -7.90 1.55
N GLU A 25 -13.52 -8.68 0.47
CA GLU A 25 -12.30 -8.69 -0.35
C GLU A 25 -12.23 -7.52 -1.35
N ASN A 26 -13.38 -6.94 -1.73
CA ASN A 26 -13.40 -5.81 -2.65
C ASN A 26 -12.91 -4.53 -1.96
N LEU A 27 -11.65 -4.16 -2.23
CA LEU A 27 -11.02 -3.00 -1.59
C LEU A 27 -11.62 -1.67 -2.03
N HIS A 28 -12.08 -1.53 -3.28
CA HIS A 28 -12.73 -0.29 -3.73
C HIS A 28 -14.06 -0.07 -3.00
N THR A 29 -14.85 -1.14 -2.84
CA THR A 29 -16.08 -1.10 -2.05
C THR A 29 -15.78 -0.78 -0.59
N SER A 30 -14.77 -1.42 -0.01
CA SER A 30 -14.33 -1.16 1.37
C SER A 30 -13.89 0.29 1.57
N LEU A 31 -13.12 0.85 0.63
CA LEU A 31 -12.62 2.22 0.66
C LEU A 31 -13.76 3.24 0.58
N LYS A 32 -14.67 3.05 -0.38
CA LYS A 32 -15.86 3.88 -0.52
C LYS A 32 -16.76 3.81 0.71
N PHE A 33 -16.91 2.62 1.28
CA PHE A 33 -17.73 2.41 2.48
C PHE A 33 -17.14 3.14 3.69
N LEU A 34 -15.83 2.98 3.92
CA LEU A 34 -15.13 3.64 5.02
C LEU A 34 -15.16 5.18 4.88
N ASP A 35 -15.05 5.68 3.66
CA ASP A 35 -15.19 7.11 3.32
C ASP A 35 -16.58 7.66 3.73
N ILE A 36 -17.65 6.94 3.39
CA ILE A 36 -19.02 7.30 3.80
C ILE A 36 -19.15 7.24 5.34
N CYS A 37 -18.64 6.20 5.99
CA CYS A 37 -18.70 6.09 7.45
C CYS A 37 -17.98 7.25 8.14
N THR A 38 -16.80 7.61 7.63
CA THR A 38 -16.01 8.72 8.15
C THR A 38 -16.75 10.04 8.00
N GLU A 39 -17.39 10.27 6.84
CA GLU A 39 -18.22 11.44 6.62
C GLU A 39 -19.38 11.54 7.64
N LEU A 40 -20.06 10.42 7.92
CA LEU A 40 -21.18 10.39 8.87
C LEU A 40 -20.71 10.70 10.30
N VAL A 41 -19.59 10.13 10.73
CA VAL A 41 -19.02 10.44 12.06
C VAL A 41 -18.65 11.91 12.12
N VAL A 42 -17.88 12.42 11.17
CA VAL A 42 -17.35 13.79 11.24
C VAL A 42 -18.45 14.86 11.17
N LYS A 43 -19.57 14.58 10.49
CA LYS A 43 -20.75 15.45 10.48
C LYS A 43 -21.65 15.31 11.71
N SER A 44 -21.36 14.38 12.62
CA SER A 44 -22.14 14.21 13.84
C SER A 44 -22.00 15.43 14.77
N PRO A 45 -23.07 15.82 15.47
CA PRO A 45 -23.04 17.01 16.32
C PRO A 45 -22.06 16.84 17.47
N ARG A 46 -21.25 17.87 17.69
CA ARG A 46 -20.36 17.98 18.85
C ARG A 46 -21.01 18.78 19.96
N PHE A 47 -20.63 18.47 21.19
CA PHE A 47 -21.08 19.18 22.38
C PHE A 47 -20.05 20.25 22.78
N GLU A 48 -20.52 21.33 23.41
CA GLU A 48 -19.64 22.39 23.93
C GLU A 48 -18.67 21.85 25.00
N LEU A 49 -19.17 20.99 25.88
CA LEU A 49 -18.34 20.36 26.90
C LEU A 49 -17.55 19.20 26.30
N ALA A 50 -16.22 19.33 26.28
CA ALA A 50 -15.31 18.35 25.69
C ALA A 50 -15.53 16.91 26.21
N SER A 51 -15.83 16.72 27.50
CA SER A 51 -16.08 15.39 28.07
C SER A 51 -17.26 14.64 27.46
N ASN A 52 -18.21 15.36 26.86
CA ASN A 52 -19.34 14.75 26.15
C ASN A 52 -18.96 14.26 24.75
N ASN A 53 -17.84 14.71 24.20
CA ASN A 53 -17.32 14.27 22.90
C ASN A 53 -16.38 13.06 23.00
N TYR A 54 -16.09 12.56 24.20
CA TYR A 54 -15.15 11.44 24.40
C TYR A 54 -15.39 10.27 23.43
N PHE A 55 -16.64 9.82 23.30
CA PHE A 55 -16.99 8.69 22.43
C PHE A 55 -16.88 9.03 20.94
N TYR A 56 -17.17 10.28 20.56
CA TYR A 56 -16.94 10.76 19.21
C TYR A 56 -15.44 10.70 18.89
N ASP A 57 -14.59 11.29 19.75
CA ASP A 57 -13.15 11.36 19.52
C ASP A 57 -12.56 9.94 19.46
N LYS A 58 -13.01 9.05 20.35
CA LYS A 58 -12.65 7.63 20.31
C LYS A 58 -13.07 6.93 19.03
N CYS A 59 -14.27 7.20 18.51
CA CYS A 59 -14.72 6.63 17.25
C CYS A 59 -13.85 7.09 16.06
N VAL A 60 -13.49 8.38 16.02
CA VAL A 60 -12.59 8.90 14.97
C VAL A 60 -11.18 8.30 15.10
N GLU A 61 -10.66 8.14 16.32
CA GLU A 61 -9.40 7.40 16.54
C GLU A 61 -9.48 5.95 16.01
N GLN A 62 -10.58 5.25 16.25
CA GLN A 62 -10.76 3.89 15.70
C GLN A 62 -10.83 3.91 14.17
N LEU A 63 -11.55 4.85 13.57
CA LEU A 63 -11.57 5.04 12.12
C LEU A 63 -10.16 5.29 11.57
N SER A 64 -9.34 6.06 12.28
CA SER A 64 -7.94 6.31 11.91
C SER A 64 -7.14 5.00 11.77
N HIS A 65 -7.35 4.05 12.68
CA HIS A 65 -6.72 2.73 12.62
C HIS A 65 -7.26 1.85 11.48
N VAL A 66 -8.58 1.89 11.24
CA VAL A 66 -9.20 1.14 10.14
C VAL A 66 -8.72 1.68 8.79
N TRP A 67 -8.62 2.99 8.63
CA TRP A 67 -8.04 3.63 7.46
C TRP A 67 -6.61 3.16 7.22
N CYS A 68 -5.74 3.21 8.23
CA CYS A 68 -4.36 2.71 8.12
C CYS A 68 -4.33 1.27 7.61
N THR A 69 -5.13 0.40 8.21
CA THR A 69 -5.19 -1.03 7.87
C THR A 69 -5.62 -1.24 6.41
N LEU A 70 -6.65 -0.53 5.97
CA LEU A 70 -7.15 -0.63 4.61
C LEU A 70 -6.15 -0.09 3.58
N ILE A 71 -5.52 1.06 3.87
CA ILE A 71 -4.48 1.65 3.02
C ILE A 71 -3.29 0.70 2.87
N GLU A 72 -2.82 0.11 3.96
CA GLU A 72 -1.73 -0.89 3.92
C GLU A 72 -2.11 -2.13 3.12
N HIS A 73 -3.37 -2.56 3.21
CA HIS A 73 -3.86 -3.70 2.43
C HIS A 73 -3.88 -3.38 0.93
N ILE A 74 -4.39 -2.20 0.56
CA ILE A 74 -4.36 -1.70 -0.83
C ILE A 74 -2.92 -1.56 -1.33
N ALA A 75 -1.99 -1.06 -0.49
CA ALA A 75 -0.59 -0.91 -0.87
C ALA A 75 0.11 -2.25 -1.18
N ARG A 76 -0.35 -3.36 -0.60
CA ARG A 76 0.14 -4.71 -0.92
C ARG A 76 -0.43 -5.21 -2.25
N ASP A 77 -1.63 -4.80 -2.61
CA ASP A 77 -2.25 -5.11 -3.90
C ASP A 77 -1.86 -4.09 -4.99
N ARG A 78 -0.72 -4.37 -5.64
CA ARG A 78 -0.16 -3.50 -6.70
C ARG A 78 -1.08 -3.34 -7.91
N ILE A 79 -1.98 -4.29 -8.19
CA ILE A 79 -2.86 -4.21 -9.36
C ILE A 79 -3.88 -3.08 -9.15
N ILE A 80 -4.47 -3.02 -7.96
CA ILE A 80 -5.41 -1.96 -7.58
C ILE A 80 -4.71 -0.61 -7.57
N LEU A 81 -3.52 -0.51 -6.97
CA LEU A 81 -2.76 0.74 -6.94
C LEU A 81 -2.46 1.27 -8.36
N LEU A 82 -2.11 0.38 -9.31
CA LEU A 82 -1.77 0.78 -10.68
C LEU A 82 -3.00 1.12 -11.53
N ALA A 83 -4.11 0.38 -11.36
CA ALA A 83 -5.32 0.54 -12.16
C ALA A 83 -6.18 1.75 -11.74
N ASP A 84 -6.17 2.10 -10.45
CA ASP A 84 -6.99 3.18 -9.88
C ASP A 84 -6.28 4.56 -9.83
N ASN A 85 -5.11 4.65 -10.49
CA ASN A 85 -4.25 5.83 -10.52
C ASN A 85 -4.91 7.01 -11.25
N SER A 86 -5.73 7.77 -10.54
CA SER A 86 -5.39 9.14 -10.16
C SER A 86 -6.64 9.85 -9.64
N SER A 87 -7.83 9.65 -10.23
CA SER A 87 -9.00 10.45 -9.84
C SER A 87 -9.66 9.95 -8.56
N VAL A 88 -9.97 8.66 -8.44
CA VAL A 88 -10.69 8.09 -7.28
C VAL A 88 -9.80 8.08 -6.04
N TRP A 89 -8.57 7.59 -6.16
CA TRP A 89 -7.59 7.61 -5.07
C TRP A 89 -7.33 9.03 -4.55
N LYS A 90 -7.08 10.02 -5.43
CA LYS A 90 -6.90 11.42 -5.01
C LYS A 90 -8.18 12.03 -4.44
N THR A 91 -9.36 11.60 -4.90
CA THR A 91 -10.63 12.03 -4.31
C THR A 91 -10.71 11.58 -2.85
N HIS A 92 -10.42 10.31 -2.57
CA HIS A 92 -10.39 9.80 -1.19
C HIS A 92 -9.31 10.48 -0.33
N MET A 93 -8.12 10.74 -0.87
CA MET A 93 -7.08 11.54 -0.19
C MET A 93 -7.61 12.94 0.18
N THR A 94 -8.22 13.62 -0.78
CA THR A 94 -8.72 15.00 -0.59
C THR A 94 -9.83 15.03 0.45
N ARG A 95 -10.75 14.08 0.40
CA ARG A 95 -11.80 13.92 1.42
C ARG A 95 -11.22 13.64 2.79
N LEU A 96 -10.25 12.72 2.88
CA LEU A 96 -9.58 12.39 4.14
C LEU A 96 -8.87 13.60 4.74
N GLN A 97 -8.28 14.48 3.93
CA GLN A 97 -7.72 15.75 4.39
C GLN A 97 -8.79 16.66 5.01
N ILE A 98 -9.94 16.83 4.35
CA ILE A 98 -11.06 17.61 4.89
C ILE A 98 -11.54 17.02 6.23
N TYR A 99 -11.64 15.70 6.33
CA TYR A 99 -12.04 15.04 7.58
C TYR A 99 -11.02 15.23 8.69
N ASN A 100 -9.72 15.22 8.36
CA ASN A 100 -8.66 15.46 9.32
C ASN A 100 -8.74 16.87 9.93
N GLU A 101 -8.99 17.87 9.09
CA GLU A 101 -9.20 19.25 9.54
C GLU A 101 -10.42 19.36 10.47
N GLN A 102 -11.53 18.72 10.11
CA GLN A 102 -12.77 18.71 10.91
C GLN A 102 -12.66 17.92 12.22
N SER A 103 -11.72 16.98 12.30
CA SER A 103 -11.48 16.13 13.47
C SER A 103 -10.29 16.54 14.32
N ASN A 104 -9.76 17.77 14.14
CA ASN A 104 -8.62 18.29 14.90
C ASN A 104 -7.35 17.40 14.79
N GLY A 105 -7.10 16.81 13.62
CA GLY A 105 -5.86 16.05 13.38
C GLY A 105 -5.92 14.56 13.75
N LEU A 106 -7.07 14.04 14.18
CA LEU A 106 -7.19 12.62 14.58
C LEU A 106 -6.99 11.64 13.41
N LEU A 107 -7.12 12.11 12.17
CA LEU A 107 -6.92 11.35 10.94
C LEU A 107 -5.57 11.66 10.26
N GLU A 108 -4.65 12.30 10.97
CA GLU A 108 -3.36 12.73 10.40
C GLU A 108 -2.52 11.51 10.00
N ARG A 109 -2.53 10.46 10.82
CA ARG A 109 -1.78 9.23 10.58
C ARG A 109 -2.16 8.57 9.24
N PRO A 110 -3.43 8.20 8.97
CA PRO A 110 -3.79 7.62 7.68
C PRO A 110 -3.58 8.60 6.53
N LEU A 111 -3.74 9.92 6.74
CA LEU A 111 -3.46 10.92 5.71
C LEU A 111 -1.98 10.92 5.29
N GLN A 112 -1.05 10.86 6.24
CA GLN A 112 0.38 10.75 5.95
C GLN A 112 0.73 9.46 5.22
N LEU A 113 0.13 8.34 5.63
CA LEU A 113 0.30 7.05 4.96
C LEU A 113 -0.16 7.12 3.51
N PHE A 114 -1.34 7.69 3.26
CA PHE A 114 -1.91 7.87 1.93
C PHE A 114 -1.00 8.72 1.02
N LYS A 115 -0.46 9.83 1.54
CA LYS A 115 0.50 10.72 0.85
C LYS A 115 1.80 10.00 0.49
N SER A 116 2.33 9.17 1.39
CA SER A 116 3.58 8.44 1.16
C SER A 116 3.48 7.46 -0.01
N LEU A 117 2.32 6.82 -0.18
CA LEU A 117 2.07 5.85 -1.25
C LEU A 117 1.94 6.52 -2.62
N ASP A 118 1.30 7.70 -2.70
CA ASP A 118 1.17 8.48 -3.93
C ASP A 118 2.55 8.95 -4.47
N MET A 119 3.42 9.38 -3.56
CA MET A 119 4.81 9.74 -3.89
C MET A 119 5.63 8.53 -4.36
N SER A 120 5.46 7.38 -3.70
CA SER A 120 6.11 6.12 -4.10
C SER A 120 5.66 5.67 -5.50
N ALA A 121 4.36 5.70 -5.79
CA ALA A 121 3.81 5.34 -7.09
C ALA A 121 4.33 6.25 -8.22
N SER A 122 4.41 7.56 -7.97
CA SER A 122 4.95 8.54 -8.93
C SER A 122 6.44 8.31 -9.23
N SER A 123 7.23 7.94 -8.22
CA SER A 123 8.65 7.63 -8.41
C SER A 123 8.90 6.33 -9.18
N ALA A 124 8.06 5.30 -8.98
CA ALA A 124 8.14 4.03 -9.69
C ALA A 124 7.79 4.18 -11.18
N ALA A 125 6.81 5.02 -11.50
CA ALA A 125 6.46 5.34 -12.90
C ALA A 125 7.60 6.07 -13.64
N ALA A 126 8.31 6.97 -12.96
CA ALA A 126 9.45 7.68 -13.53
C ALA A 126 10.67 6.76 -13.78
N GLY A 127 10.90 5.77 -12.92
CA GLY A 127 11.97 4.78 -13.08
C GLY A 127 11.75 3.81 -14.26
N ALA A 128 10.50 3.42 -14.51
CA ALA A 128 10.16 2.52 -15.63
C ALA A 128 10.29 3.19 -17.01
N ALA A 129 10.06 4.50 -17.09
CA ALA A 129 10.23 5.26 -18.34
C ALA A 129 11.71 5.46 -18.74
N ALA A 130 12.65 5.32 -17.81
CA ALA A 130 14.08 5.50 -18.07
C ALA A 130 14.77 4.24 -18.64
N SER A 131 14.13 3.06 -18.59
CA SER A 131 14.72 1.79 -19.05
C SER A 131 14.50 1.45 -20.53
N SER A 132 13.85 2.31 -21.32
CA SER A 132 13.53 2.05 -22.75
C SER A 132 14.30 2.91 -23.76
N THR A 133 15.48 3.42 -23.40
CA THR A 133 16.30 4.22 -24.33
C THR A 133 17.79 3.88 -24.22
N SER A 134 18.18 2.71 -24.71
CA SER A 134 19.54 2.50 -25.24
C SER A 134 19.44 1.99 -26.67
N SER A 135 19.66 2.95 -27.56
CA SER A 135 19.61 2.95 -29.01
C SER A 135 20.47 1.89 -29.69
N SER A 136 19.88 1.32 -30.74
CA SER A 136 20.53 0.76 -31.92
C SER A 136 21.62 1.69 -32.48
N SER A 137 22.85 1.18 -32.62
CA SER A 137 23.91 1.80 -33.42
C SER A 137 24.43 0.81 -34.45
N SER A 138 24.12 1.11 -35.71
CA SER A 138 24.63 0.50 -36.94
C SER A 138 26.16 0.65 -37.09
N SER A 139 26.83 -0.39 -37.60
CA SER A 139 28.16 -0.30 -38.22
C SER A 139 28.29 -1.35 -39.34
N PRO A 140 28.91 -1.04 -40.50
CA PRO A 140 28.94 -1.92 -41.68
C PRO A 140 30.28 -2.65 -41.88
N PHE A 141 30.25 -3.78 -42.62
CA PHE A 141 31.38 -4.56 -43.21
C PHE A 141 32.33 -5.23 -42.19
N GLN A 142 32.80 -6.48 -42.31
CA GLN A 142 33.11 -7.34 -43.45
C GLN A 142 33.00 -8.83 -43.07
N GLU A 143 32.61 -9.63 -44.05
CA GLU A 143 32.54 -11.09 -44.08
C GLU A 143 33.94 -11.73 -44.08
N THR A 144 34.22 -12.67 -43.18
CA THR A 144 35.24 -13.71 -43.39
C THR A 144 34.84 -14.95 -42.59
N ILE A 145 34.35 -15.94 -43.33
CA ILE A 145 34.08 -17.30 -42.88
C ILE A 145 35.43 -18.03 -42.80
N ILE A 146 35.82 -18.49 -41.62
CA ILE A 146 36.79 -19.59 -41.49
C ILE A 146 36.22 -20.63 -40.53
N TYR A 147 35.81 -21.75 -41.12
CA TYR A 147 35.48 -23.01 -40.47
C TYR A 147 36.69 -23.57 -39.73
N HIS A 148 36.57 -23.91 -38.45
CA HIS A 148 37.47 -24.87 -37.79
C HIS A 148 36.67 -25.89 -36.97
N HIS A 149 36.39 -26.99 -37.66
CA HIS A 149 36.51 -28.40 -37.29
C HIS A 149 36.54 -28.77 -35.80
N ASP A 150 35.59 -29.63 -35.42
CA ASP A 150 35.59 -30.47 -34.22
C ASP A 150 36.93 -31.15 -33.95
N THR A 151 37.38 -31.10 -32.69
CA THR A 151 38.16 -32.20 -32.10
C THR A 151 37.79 -32.34 -30.62
N MET A 152 37.04 -33.39 -30.29
CA MET A 152 37.00 -33.96 -28.95
C MET A 152 38.40 -34.36 -28.51
N THR A 153 38.85 -33.89 -27.35
CA THR A 153 39.81 -34.64 -26.52
C THR A 153 39.43 -34.44 -25.04
N THR A 154 38.91 -35.51 -24.45
CA THR A 154 38.88 -35.76 -23.02
C THR A 154 40.30 -35.72 -22.45
N ASN A 155 40.52 -34.95 -21.39
CA ASN A 155 41.57 -35.30 -20.44
C ASN A 155 41.16 -34.88 -19.03
N GLU A 156 40.94 -35.91 -18.20
CA GLU A 156 40.79 -35.83 -16.75
C GLU A 156 42.06 -35.22 -16.15
N ASN A 157 41.91 -34.29 -15.21
CA ASN A 157 42.90 -34.27 -14.13
C ASN A 157 42.26 -33.96 -12.80
N ASN A 158 42.36 -34.99 -11.97
CA ASN A 158 41.87 -35.17 -10.63
C ASN A 158 42.94 -34.59 -9.69
N ASN A 159 42.56 -33.74 -8.73
CA ASN A 159 43.42 -33.47 -7.58
C ASN A 159 42.56 -33.34 -6.32
N ASN A 160 42.41 -34.50 -5.67
CA ASN A 160 41.95 -34.67 -4.31
C ASN A 160 43.15 -34.72 -3.36
N SER A 161 43.16 -33.83 -2.38
CA SER A 161 43.80 -33.98 -1.06
C SER A 161 43.41 -32.72 -0.28
N GLY A 162 42.50 -32.72 0.70
CA GLY A 162 42.29 -33.68 1.75
C GLY A 162 42.93 -33.14 3.02
N SER A 163 42.17 -32.48 3.90
CA SER A 163 42.27 -32.70 5.34
C SER A 163 41.11 -32.05 6.09
N THR A 164 40.40 -32.92 6.79
CA THR A 164 39.35 -32.73 7.79
C THR A 164 39.84 -31.99 9.04
N ASN A 165 38.98 -31.21 9.67
CA ASN A 165 38.85 -31.26 11.13
C ASN A 165 37.45 -30.79 11.56
N ASP A 166 36.64 -31.78 11.92
CA ASP A 166 35.45 -31.67 12.78
C ASP A 166 35.85 -31.41 14.23
N SER A 167 35.05 -30.62 14.94
CA SER A 167 34.72 -30.66 16.39
C SER A 167 33.72 -29.53 16.66
N ALA A 168 32.39 -29.72 16.72
CA ALA A 168 31.54 -30.37 17.74
C ALA A 168 31.46 -29.65 19.10
N PHE A 169 30.24 -29.17 19.42
CA PHE A 169 29.59 -29.02 20.74
C PHE A 169 30.45 -28.62 21.95
N ASN A 170 30.29 -27.37 22.43
CA ASN A 170 29.48 -27.03 23.62
C ASN A 170 29.35 -25.50 23.74
#